data_AF-A0A0V1AEI4-F1
#
_entry.id   AF-A0A0V1AEI4-F1
#
_cell.length_a   1.000
_cell.length_b   1.000
_cell.length_c   1.000
_cell.angle_alpha   90.00
_cell.angle_beta   90.00
_cell.angle_gamma   90.00
#
_symmetry.space_group_name_H-M   'P 1'
#
loop_
_entity.id
_entity.type
_entity.pdbx_description
1 polymer ?
#
loop_
_entity_poly.entity_id
_entity_poly.type
_entity_poly.pdbx_seq_one_letter_code
_entity_poly.pdbx_strand_id
1 'polypeptide(L)'
;MNKHRAFLLIENSRIMQFTRYLFSPLIRIIGRKIDDYAQFRPSALSMQSLVDFGKLRDERNSFEFLKKELLVRLANIMKEVELLPSQLMETPSTKLVYQWYQESFQELLQYENANADENTLRDFSRQLSRVLKRHNTVVETMAEGLMEMKATHGIDPVTQNNIQYFLNRFYLSRISVRMLIYQHGIYFYMQSNLVKCTWNLARISMHLSKVGNYAE
;
A
#
# COMPACT_ATOMS: atom_id res chain seq x y z
N MET A 1 -31.46 10.99 8.76
CA MET A 1 -31.07 11.37 7.39
C MET A 1 -29.97 12.43 7.47
N ASN A 2 -28.67 12.07 7.45
CA ASN A 2 -27.49 12.98 7.26
C ASN A 2 -26.14 12.43 7.82
N LYS A 3 -25.81 11.14 7.62
CA LYS A 3 -24.41 10.66 7.72
C LYS A 3 -23.86 10.24 6.35
N HIS A 4 -24.67 9.58 5.53
CA HIS A 4 -24.31 9.27 4.13
C HIS A 4 -24.13 10.52 3.26
N ARG A 5 -25.00 11.53 3.38
CA ARG A 5 -24.83 12.80 2.63
C ARG A 5 -23.56 13.55 3.03
N ALA A 6 -23.17 13.52 4.32
CA ALA A 6 -21.93 14.15 4.78
C ALA A 6 -20.69 13.39 4.27
N PHE A 7 -20.73 12.05 4.25
CA PHE A 7 -19.68 11.22 3.66
C PHE A 7 -19.50 11.51 2.16
N LEU A 8 -20.61 11.51 1.40
CA LEU A 8 -20.61 11.81 -0.03
C LEU A 8 -20.14 13.24 -0.34
N LEU A 9 -20.41 14.23 0.52
CA LEU A 9 -19.93 15.61 0.32
C LEU A 9 -18.44 15.78 0.62
N ILE A 10 -17.90 15.07 1.61
CA ILE A 10 -16.46 15.05 1.90
C ILE A 10 -15.71 14.29 0.80
N GLU A 11 -16.28 13.18 0.32
CA GLU A 11 -15.74 12.37 -0.77
C GLU A 11 -15.76 13.14 -2.10
N ASN A 12 -16.87 13.82 -2.43
CA ASN A 12 -16.95 14.71 -3.59
C ASN A 12 -15.99 15.91 -3.50
N SER A 13 -15.72 16.42 -2.29
CA SER A 13 -14.73 17.49 -2.11
C SER A 13 -13.29 17.00 -2.34
N ARG A 14 -12.99 15.72 -2.03
CA ARG A 14 -11.70 15.09 -2.34
C ARG A 14 -11.58 14.70 -3.82
N ILE A 15 -12.67 14.22 -4.42
CA ILE A 15 -12.77 13.94 -5.86
C ILE A 15 -12.67 15.24 -6.69
N MET A 16 -13.17 16.38 -6.21
CA MET A 16 -12.95 17.67 -6.87
C MET A 16 -11.52 18.22 -6.70
N GLN A 17 -10.73 17.75 -5.73
CA GLN A 17 -9.29 18.02 -5.76
C GLN A 17 -8.60 17.16 -6.84
N PHE A 18 -9.09 15.94 -7.10
CA PHE A 18 -8.57 15.03 -8.12
C PHE A 18 -8.55 15.67 -9.52
N THR A 19 -9.60 16.41 -9.90
CA THR A 19 -9.66 17.08 -11.21
C THR A 19 -8.70 18.27 -11.33
N ARG A 20 -8.30 18.89 -10.21
CA ARG A 20 -7.26 19.93 -10.16
C ARG A 20 -5.84 19.38 -10.13
N TYR A 21 -5.63 18.13 -9.71
CA TYR A 21 -4.30 17.51 -9.67
C TYR A 21 -3.83 16.98 -11.04
N LEU A 22 -4.74 16.65 -11.96
CA LEU A 22 -4.42 16.03 -13.27
C LEU A 22 -3.51 16.85 -14.21
N PHE A 23 -3.23 18.13 -13.91
CA PHE A 23 -2.45 19.04 -14.77
C PHE A 23 -1.18 19.61 -14.12
N SER A 24 -0.53 18.90 -13.19
CA SER A 24 0.74 19.34 -12.60
C SER A 24 1.96 18.62 -13.21
N PRO A 25 3.05 19.34 -13.58
CA PRO A 25 4.34 18.74 -13.99
C PRO A 25 4.88 17.71 -12.98
N LEU A 26 4.51 17.85 -11.71
CA LEU A 26 4.89 16.97 -10.61
C LEU A 26 4.33 15.55 -10.80
N ILE A 27 3.10 15.39 -11.30
CA ILE A 27 2.52 14.06 -11.56
C ILE A 27 3.31 13.34 -12.64
N ARG A 28 3.74 14.05 -13.69
CA ARG A 28 4.56 13.44 -14.75
C ARG A 28 5.93 12.99 -14.23
N ILE A 29 6.51 13.73 -13.28
CA ILE A 29 7.77 13.35 -12.63
C ILE A 29 7.57 12.11 -11.75
N ILE A 30 6.52 12.09 -10.94
CA ILE A 30 6.18 10.95 -10.08
C ILE A 30 5.87 9.72 -10.93
N GLY A 31 5.10 9.87 -12.03
CA GLY A 31 4.82 8.81 -12.99
C GLY A 31 6.09 8.18 -13.56
N ARG A 32 7.03 9.00 -14.03
CA ARG A 32 8.34 8.50 -14.50
C ARG A 32 9.10 7.74 -13.41
N LYS A 33 9.12 8.27 -12.18
CA LYS A 33 9.76 7.57 -11.07
C LYS A 33 9.10 6.23 -10.77
N ILE A 34 7.78 6.14 -10.84
CA ILE A 34 7.06 4.86 -10.70
C ILE A 34 7.49 3.91 -11.82
N ASP A 35 7.56 4.38 -13.07
CA ASP A 35 8.01 3.57 -14.21
C ASP A 35 9.46 3.06 -14.02
N ASP A 36 10.36 3.93 -13.54
CA ASP A 36 11.76 3.59 -13.27
C ASP A 36 11.85 2.53 -12.15
N TYR A 37 11.16 2.76 -11.02
CA TYR A 37 11.22 1.85 -9.88
C TYR A 37 10.52 0.50 -10.14
N ALA A 38 9.51 0.47 -11.01
CA ALA A 38 8.79 -0.75 -11.38
C ALA A 38 9.64 -1.72 -12.23
N GLN A 39 10.71 -1.25 -12.86
CA GLN A 39 11.64 -2.12 -13.61
C GLN A 39 12.47 -3.01 -12.68
N PHE A 40 12.66 -2.61 -11.43
CA PHE A 40 13.40 -3.40 -10.46
C PHE A 40 12.54 -4.50 -9.85
N ARG A 41 13.16 -5.66 -9.61
CA ARG A 41 12.50 -6.77 -8.92
C ARG A 41 12.63 -6.60 -7.40
N PRO A 42 11.56 -6.78 -6.62
CA PRO A 42 11.64 -6.79 -5.17
C PRO A 42 12.62 -7.84 -4.65
N SER A 43 13.39 -7.48 -3.62
CA SER A 43 14.39 -8.37 -3.03
C SER A 43 13.72 -9.49 -2.24
N ALA A 44 14.07 -10.74 -2.53
CA ALA A 44 13.65 -11.88 -1.71
C ALA A 44 14.52 -11.92 -0.44
N LEU A 45 13.92 -11.61 0.72
CA LEU A 45 14.62 -11.73 2.00
C LEU A 45 14.30 -13.09 2.63
N SER A 46 15.36 -13.81 3.03
CA SER A 46 15.19 -15.03 3.84
C SER A 46 14.87 -14.68 5.29
N MET A 47 14.23 -15.61 6.00
CA MET A 47 14.00 -15.45 7.45
C MET A 47 15.31 -15.27 8.22
N GLN A 48 16.38 -15.96 7.80
CA GLN A 48 17.70 -15.83 8.39
C GLN A 48 18.26 -14.41 8.20
N SER A 49 18.12 -13.85 7.00
CA SER A 49 18.54 -12.47 6.70
C SER A 49 17.80 -11.44 7.56
N LEU A 50 16.51 -11.63 7.80
CA LEU A 50 15.72 -10.75 8.67
C LEU A 50 16.18 -10.83 10.14
N VAL A 51 16.50 -12.03 10.61
CA VAL A 51 17.03 -12.25 11.97
C VAL A 51 18.42 -11.62 12.12
N ASP A 52 19.30 -11.84 11.16
CA ASP A 52 20.68 -11.34 11.22
C ASP A 52 20.74 -9.82 11.11
N PHE A 53 19.86 -9.23 10.29
CA PHE A 53 19.65 -7.78 10.27
C PHE A 53 19.19 -7.24 11.63
N GLY A 54 18.29 -7.94 12.32
CA GLY A 54 17.86 -7.58 13.67
C GLY A 54 18.96 -7.70 14.72
N LYS A 55 19.92 -8.62 14.55
CA LYS A 55 21.09 -8.78 15.45
C LYS A 55 22.10 -7.65 15.29
N LEU A 56 22.33 -7.18 14.07
CA LEU A 56 23.30 -6.13 13.77
C LEU A 56 22.89 -4.76 14.31
N ARG A 57 21.58 -4.53 14.55
CA ARG A 57 21.00 -3.27 15.08
C ARG A 57 21.50 -2.02 14.37
N ASP A 58 21.75 -2.12 13.06
CA ASP A 58 22.24 -1.01 12.27
C ASP A 58 21.10 -0.27 11.59
N GLU A 59 20.69 0.84 12.22
CA GLU A 59 19.60 1.68 11.74
C GLU A 59 19.90 2.33 10.40
N ARG A 60 21.17 2.70 10.15
CA ARG A 60 21.58 3.37 8.90
C ARG A 60 21.47 2.41 7.73
N ASN A 61 22.01 1.20 7.89
CA ASN A 61 21.87 0.16 6.87
C ASN A 61 20.39 -0.22 6.67
N SER A 62 19.59 -0.19 7.73
CA SER A 62 18.16 -0.41 7.64
C SER A 62 17.44 0.63 6.80
N PHE A 63 17.74 1.91 7.05
CA PHE A 63 17.23 3.03 6.29
C PHE A 63 17.64 2.97 4.81
N GLU A 64 18.92 2.74 4.52
CA GLU A 64 19.45 2.67 3.16
C GLU A 64 18.80 1.56 2.33
N PHE A 65 18.54 0.42 2.95
CA PHE A 65 17.80 -0.67 2.32
C PHE A 65 16.33 -0.30 2.10
N LEU A 66 15.63 0.13 3.15
CA LEU A 66 14.18 0.34 3.10
C LEU A 66 13.79 1.50 2.18
N LYS A 67 14.55 2.59 2.14
CA LYS A 67 14.21 3.75 1.30
C LYS A 67 14.16 3.39 -0.18
N LYS A 68 14.96 2.41 -0.63
CA LYS A 68 14.93 1.89 -2.00
C LYS A 68 13.94 0.75 -2.17
N GLU A 69 14.00 -0.25 -1.28
CA GLU A 69 13.19 -1.47 -1.39
C GLU A 69 11.68 -1.18 -1.33
N LEU A 70 11.25 -0.23 -0.48
CA LEU A 70 9.85 0.15 -0.38
C LEU A 70 9.35 0.86 -1.65
N LEU A 71 10.17 1.73 -2.26
CA LEU A 71 9.82 2.38 -3.52
C LEU A 71 9.64 1.34 -4.64
N VAL A 72 10.55 0.37 -4.74
CA VAL A 72 10.44 -0.74 -5.70
C VAL A 72 9.13 -1.51 -5.51
N ARG A 73 8.81 -1.94 -4.28
CA ARG A 73 7.59 -2.72 -4.00
C ARG A 73 6.31 -1.94 -4.27
N LEU A 74 6.26 -0.67 -3.88
CA LEU A 74 5.10 0.19 -4.13
C LEU A 74 4.92 0.42 -5.63
N ALA A 75 5.98 0.71 -6.38
CA ALA A 75 5.92 0.93 -7.82
C ALA A 75 5.43 -0.33 -8.57
N ASN A 76 5.98 -1.51 -8.25
CA ASN A 76 5.54 -2.77 -8.83
C ASN A 76 4.04 -3.01 -8.59
N ILE A 77 3.56 -2.78 -7.37
CA ILE A 77 2.14 -2.95 -7.06
C ILE A 77 1.26 -1.95 -7.78
N MET A 78 1.69 -0.70 -7.90
CA MET A 78 0.94 0.31 -8.66
C MET A 78 0.81 -0.09 -10.13
N LYS A 79 1.87 -0.65 -10.73
CA LYS A 79 1.81 -1.21 -12.09
C LYS A 79 0.92 -2.43 -12.20
N GLU A 80 0.91 -3.31 -11.21
CA GLU A 80 -0.03 -4.43 -11.18
C GLU A 80 -1.49 -3.96 -11.07
N VAL A 81 -1.75 -2.93 -10.27
CA VAL A 81 -3.10 -2.34 -10.13
C VAL A 81 -3.55 -1.72 -11.46
N GLU A 82 -2.66 -1.06 -12.20
CA GLU A 82 -2.96 -0.50 -13.54
C GLU A 82 -3.34 -1.57 -14.58
N LEU A 83 -3.02 -2.85 -14.35
CA LEU A 83 -3.37 -3.98 -15.22
C LEU A 83 -4.71 -4.64 -14.87
N LEU A 84 -5.40 -4.16 -13.83
CA LEU A 84 -6.72 -4.64 -13.47
C LEU A 84 -7.75 -4.32 -14.58
N PRO A 85 -8.84 -5.11 -14.68
CA PRO A 85 -9.96 -4.79 -15.56
C PRO A 85 -10.45 -3.36 -15.33
N SER A 86 -10.75 -2.63 -16.41
CA SER A 86 -11.17 -1.22 -16.34
C SER A 86 -12.39 -1.04 -15.44
N GLN A 87 -13.30 -2.02 -15.43
CA GLN A 87 -14.49 -2.05 -14.59
C GLN A 87 -14.15 -2.02 -13.10
N LEU A 88 -13.06 -2.68 -12.69
CA LEU A 88 -12.59 -2.66 -11.30
C LEU A 88 -11.83 -1.37 -11.00
N MET A 89 -10.99 -0.90 -11.93
CA MET A 89 -10.23 0.35 -11.79
C MET A 89 -11.12 1.59 -11.75
N GLU A 90 -12.32 1.53 -12.33
CA GLU A 90 -13.27 2.63 -12.33
C GLU A 90 -14.03 2.78 -11.00
N THR A 91 -14.05 1.72 -10.18
CA THR A 91 -14.72 1.73 -8.88
C THR A 91 -14.09 2.77 -7.93
N PRO A 92 -14.90 3.51 -7.15
CA PRO A 92 -14.38 4.50 -6.22
C PRO A 92 -13.44 3.88 -5.18
N SER A 93 -13.70 2.66 -4.69
CA SER A 93 -12.83 2.02 -3.72
C SER A 93 -11.45 1.65 -4.28
N THR A 94 -11.37 1.10 -5.50
CA THR A 94 -10.06 0.78 -6.12
C THR A 94 -9.26 2.05 -6.43
N LYS A 95 -9.92 3.12 -6.88
CA LYS A 95 -9.27 4.44 -7.06
C LYS A 95 -8.69 4.97 -5.75
N LEU A 96 -9.41 4.83 -4.64
CA LEU A 96 -8.95 5.24 -3.32
C LEU A 96 -7.72 4.43 -2.88
N VAL A 97 -7.71 3.11 -3.11
CA VAL A 97 -6.54 2.28 -2.84
C VAL A 97 -5.34 2.75 -3.66
N TYR A 98 -5.50 2.95 -4.97
CA TYR A 98 -4.42 3.43 -5.84
C TYR A 98 -3.85 4.78 -5.36
N GLN A 99 -4.71 5.71 -4.94
CA GLN A 99 -4.30 7.00 -4.36
C GLN A 99 -3.45 6.84 -3.10
N TRP A 100 -3.80 5.90 -2.21
CA TRP A 100 -2.98 5.64 -1.02
C TRP A 100 -1.59 5.10 -1.34
N TYR A 101 -1.45 4.32 -2.41
CA TYR A 101 -0.14 3.88 -2.90
C TYR A 101 0.65 5.04 -3.51
N GLN A 102 0.01 5.88 -4.33
CA GLN A 102 0.63 7.10 -4.88
C GLN A 102 1.13 8.05 -3.79
N GLU A 103 0.29 8.33 -2.78
CA GLU A 103 0.65 9.21 -1.67
C GLU A 103 1.83 8.65 -0.88
N SER A 104 1.78 7.37 -0.51
CA SER A 104 2.90 6.70 0.17
C SER A 104 4.19 6.72 -0.67
N PHE A 105 4.09 6.49 -1.98
CA PHE A 105 5.26 6.52 -2.87
C PHE A 105 5.88 7.91 -2.92
N GLN A 106 5.07 8.95 -3.11
CA GLN A 106 5.54 10.33 -3.15
C GLN A 106 6.21 10.75 -1.83
N GLU A 107 5.60 10.41 -0.69
CA GLU A 107 6.18 10.72 0.62
C GLU A 107 7.47 9.96 0.91
N LEU A 108 7.63 8.74 0.41
CA LEU A 108 8.87 7.98 0.57
C LEU A 108 9.96 8.44 -0.42
N LEU A 109 9.56 8.93 -1.59
CA LEU A 109 10.48 9.39 -2.62
C LEU A 109 11.34 10.58 -2.15
N GLN A 110 10.85 11.39 -1.20
CA GLN A 110 11.63 12.49 -0.61
C GLN A 110 12.93 12.01 0.07
N TYR A 111 13.01 10.73 0.46
CA TYR A 111 14.19 10.14 1.09
C TYR A 111 15.17 9.49 0.10
N GLU A 112 14.87 9.46 -1.21
CA GLU A 112 15.66 8.78 -2.23
C GLU A 112 17.15 9.14 -2.15
N ASN A 113 17.44 10.44 -2.03
CA ASN A 113 18.79 10.99 -1.96
C ASN A 113 19.14 11.55 -0.56
N ALA A 114 18.33 11.23 0.46
CA ALA A 114 18.57 11.68 1.82
C ALA A 114 19.68 10.84 2.48
N ASN A 115 20.48 11.48 3.33
CA ASN A 115 21.55 10.83 4.09
C ASN A 115 21.00 10.23 5.40
N ALA A 116 21.74 9.27 5.96
CA ALA A 116 21.37 8.61 7.22
C ALA A 116 21.77 9.44 8.47
N ASP A 117 21.37 10.71 8.51
CA ASP A 117 21.50 11.55 9.70
C ASP A 117 20.36 11.30 10.70
N GLU A 118 20.60 11.61 11.97
CA GLU A 118 19.69 11.28 13.07
C GLU A 118 18.28 11.88 12.90
N ASN A 119 18.18 13.10 12.35
CA ASN A 119 16.89 13.72 12.11
C ASN A 119 16.14 13.02 10.97
N THR A 120 16.84 12.73 9.86
CA THR A 120 16.27 11.99 8.74
C THR A 120 15.79 10.59 9.16
N LEU A 121 16.58 9.85 9.95
CA LEU A 121 16.21 8.52 10.43
C LEU A 121 14.93 8.56 11.28
N ARG A 122 14.84 9.51 12.20
CA ARG A 122 13.66 9.71 13.05
C ARG A 122 12.43 10.09 12.23
N ASP A 123 12.60 10.98 11.26
CA ASP A 123 11.50 11.43 10.41
C ASP A 123 11.04 10.34 9.45
N PHE A 124 11.97 9.56 8.90
CA PHE A 124 11.69 8.37 8.09
C PHE A 124 10.84 7.36 8.87
N SER A 125 11.20 7.07 10.11
CA SER A 125 10.43 6.13 10.97
C SER A 125 9.02 6.62 11.30
N ARG A 126 8.87 7.93 11.50
CA ARG A 126 7.54 8.55 11.61
C ARG A 126 6.76 8.41 10.30
N GLN A 127 7.43 8.58 9.16
CA GLN A 127 6.82 8.43 7.85
C GLN A 127 6.37 6.99 7.59
N LEU A 128 7.20 5.99 7.91
CA LEU A 128 6.85 4.58 7.84
C LEU A 128 5.62 4.23 8.68
N SER A 129 5.51 4.81 9.88
CA SER A 129 4.33 4.65 10.74
C SER A 129 3.05 5.22 10.09
N ARG A 130 3.16 6.35 9.38
CA ARG A 130 2.05 6.93 8.61
C ARG A 130 1.65 6.04 7.45
N VAL A 131 2.61 5.49 6.71
CA VAL A 131 2.37 4.54 5.62
C VAL A 131 1.62 3.31 6.13
N LEU A 132 2.05 2.70 7.24
CA LEU A 132 1.35 1.56 7.84
C LEU A 132 -0.09 1.87 8.24
N LYS A 133 -0.32 3.07 8.80
CA LYS A 133 -1.65 3.52 9.23
C LYS A 133 -2.57 3.78 8.05
N ARG A 134 -2.09 4.47 7.01
CA ARG A 134 -2.82 4.74 5.76
C ARG A 134 -3.25 3.44 5.09
N HIS A 135 -2.33 2.47 5.05
CA HIS A 135 -2.56 1.21 4.36
C HIS A 135 -3.40 0.21 5.19
N ASN A 136 -3.86 0.56 6.39
CA ASN A 136 -4.51 -0.38 7.31
C ASN A 136 -5.83 -0.97 6.75
N THR A 137 -6.61 -0.15 6.02
CA THR A 137 -7.92 -0.52 5.48
C THR A 137 -7.90 -0.97 4.02
N VAL A 138 -6.71 -1.15 3.43
CA VAL A 138 -6.57 -1.51 2.01
C VAL A 138 -7.31 -2.80 1.64
N VAL A 139 -7.35 -3.79 2.53
CA VAL A 139 -8.02 -5.07 2.26
C VAL A 139 -9.53 -4.87 2.23
N GLU A 140 -10.08 -4.17 3.22
CA GLU A 140 -11.51 -3.87 3.29
C GLU A 140 -11.95 -3.04 2.08
N THR A 141 -11.22 -1.98 1.77
CA THR A 141 -11.55 -1.10 0.65
C THR A 141 -11.40 -1.80 -0.70
N MET A 142 -10.39 -2.67 -0.89
CA MET A 142 -10.29 -3.45 -2.13
C MET A 142 -11.46 -4.45 -2.26
N ALA A 143 -11.91 -5.04 -1.15
CA ALA A 143 -13.09 -5.90 -1.15
C ALA A 143 -14.37 -5.13 -1.51
N GLU A 144 -14.52 -3.89 -1.03
CA GLU A 144 -15.61 -2.99 -1.43
C GLU A 144 -15.59 -2.73 -2.95
N GLY A 145 -14.41 -2.46 -3.53
CA GLY A 145 -14.28 -2.27 -4.99
C GLY A 145 -14.72 -3.49 -5.81
N LEU A 146 -14.44 -4.69 -5.33
CA LEU A 146 -14.93 -5.92 -5.98
C LEU A 146 -16.45 -6.05 -5.89
N MET A 147 -17.05 -5.66 -4.77
CA MET A 147 -18.51 -5.64 -4.61
C MET A 147 -19.17 -4.60 -5.53
N GLU A 148 -18.57 -3.42 -5.65
CA GLU A 148 -19.02 -2.34 -6.56
C GLU A 148 -18.98 -2.80 -8.03
N MET A 149 -17.90 -3.47 -8.44
CA MET A 149 -17.79 -4.04 -9.78
C MET A 149 -18.84 -5.14 -10.00
N LYS A 150 -18.98 -6.08 -9.05
CA LYS A 150 -19.96 -7.19 -9.14
C LYS A 150 -21.39 -6.67 -9.25
N ALA A 151 -21.74 -5.62 -8.52
CA ALA A 151 -23.07 -5.02 -8.54
C ALA A 151 -23.39 -4.32 -9.86
N THR A 152 -22.38 -3.77 -10.54
CA THR A 152 -22.59 -2.95 -11.75
C THR A 152 -22.49 -3.77 -13.05
N HIS A 153 -21.52 -4.70 -13.12
CA HIS A 153 -21.16 -5.38 -14.36
C HIS A 153 -21.27 -6.90 -14.28
N GLY A 154 -21.50 -7.47 -13.08
CA GLY A 154 -21.28 -8.89 -12.82
C GLY A 154 -19.78 -9.24 -12.91
N ILE A 155 -19.46 -10.53 -12.73
CA ILE A 155 -18.09 -11.05 -12.88
C ILE A 155 -18.19 -12.38 -13.61
N ASP A 156 -17.60 -12.47 -14.80
CA ASP A 156 -17.47 -13.74 -15.51
C ASP A 156 -16.33 -14.60 -14.92
N PRO A 157 -16.35 -15.93 -15.11
CA PRO A 157 -15.34 -16.82 -14.52
C PRO A 157 -13.89 -16.51 -14.91
N VAL A 158 -13.63 -16.00 -16.11
CA VAL A 158 -12.28 -15.68 -16.56
C VAL A 158 -11.78 -14.43 -15.83
N THR A 159 -12.60 -13.38 -15.78
CA THR A 159 -12.30 -12.17 -15.03
C THR A 159 -12.10 -12.46 -13.54
N GLN A 160 -12.92 -13.34 -12.95
CA GLN A 160 -12.77 -13.77 -11.56
C GLN A 160 -11.39 -14.40 -11.30
N ASN A 161 -10.93 -15.30 -12.18
CA ASN A 161 -9.62 -15.94 -12.05
C ASN A 161 -8.47 -14.93 -12.15
N ASN A 162 -8.55 -13.99 -13.10
CA ASN A 162 -7.55 -12.93 -13.26
C ASN A 162 -7.47 -12.02 -12.03
N ILE A 163 -8.63 -11.64 -11.49
CA ILE A 163 -8.73 -10.85 -10.26
C ILE A 163 -8.13 -11.63 -9.09
N GLN A 164 -8.47 -12.91 -8.92
CA GLN A 164 -7.93 -13.71 -7.82
C GLN A 164 -6.40 -13.84 -7.89
N TYR A 165 -5.86 -14.04 -9.10
CA TYR A 165 -4.42 -14.08 -9.33
C TYR A 165 -3.75 -12.76 -8.92
N PHE A 166 -4.32 -11.62 -9.32
CA PHE A 166 -3.87 -10.30 -8.89
C PHE A 166 -3.94 -10.15 -7.38
N LEU A 167 -5.07 -10.48 -6.75
CA LEU A 167 -5.28 -10.30 -5.30
C LEU A 167 -4.27 -11.09 -4.47
N ASN A 168 -3.94 -12.31 -4.90
CA ASN A 168 -2.92 -13.13 -4.25
C ASN A 168 -1.56 -12.41 -4.24
N ARG A 169 -1.14 -11.86 -5.38
CA ARG A 169 0.12 -11.10 -5.49
C ARG A 169 0.07 -9.78 -4.72
N PHE A 170 -1.03 -9.06 -4.84
CA PHE A 170 -1.27 -7.80 -4.17
C PHE A 170 -1.17 -7.94 -2.65
N TYR A 171 -1.85 -8.93 -2.08
CA TYR A 171 -1.83 -9.15 -0.63
C TYR A 171 -0.50 -9.71 -0.13
N LEU A 172 0.18 -10.58 -0.89
CA LEU A 172 1.53 -11.03 -0.54
C LEU A 172 2.53 -9.87 -0.53
N SER A 173 2.49 -9.01 -1.54
CA SER A 173 3.35 -7.82 -1.58
C SER A 173 3.06 -6.88 -0.41
N ARG A 174 1.79 -6.62 -0.09
CA ARG A 174 1.42 -5.81 1.08
C ARG A 174 1.90 -6.42 2.40
N ILE A 175 1.76 -7.74 2.58
CA ILE A 175 2.28 -8.45 3.75
C ILE A 175 3.80 -8.23 3.86
N SER A 176 4.51 -8.35 2.74
CA SER A 176 5.96 -8.17 2.71
C SER A 176 6.40 -6.74 3.06
N VAL A 177 5.71 -5.72 2.54
CA VAL A 177 5.96 -4.30 2.86
C VAL A 177 5.70 -4.05 4.35
N ARG A 178 4.58 -4.56 4.88
CA ARG A 178 4.28 -4.45 6.31
C ARG A 178 5.37 -5.12 7.14
N MET A 179 5.81 -6.32 6.77
CA MET A 179 6.87 -7.06 7.47
C MET A 179 8.16 -6.25 7.55
N LEU A 180 8.61 -5.67 6.44
CA LEU A 180 9.79 -4.81 6.39
C LEU A 180 9.68 -3.61 7.34
N ILE A 181 8.54 -2.91 7.29
CA ILE A 181 8.33 -1.73 8.13
C ILE A 181 8.22 -2.13 9.62
N TYR A 182 7.55 -3.23 9.93
CA TYR A 182 7.47 -3.73 11.30
C TYR A 182 8.83 -4.11 11.86
N GLN A 183 9.67 -4.78 11.06
CA GLN A 183 11.03 -5.12 11.48
C GLN A 183 11.84 -3.86 11.80
N HIS A 184 11.74 -2.81 10.99
CA HIS A 184 12.39 -1.53 11.32
C HIS A 184 11.81 -0.91 12.61
N GLY A 185 10.49 -0.82 12.71
CA GLY A 185 9.81 -0.14 13.82
C GLY A 185 9.98 -0.83 15.18
N ILE A 186 9.94 -2.16 15.22
CA ILE A 186 10.14 -2.95 16.46
C ILE A 186 11.55 -2.71 17.01
N TYR A 187 12.56 -2.69 16.15
CA TYR A 187 13.95 -2.64 16.59
C TYR A 187 14.43 -1.22 16.94
N PHE A 188 13.94 -0.18 16.26
CA PHE A 188 14.49 1.18 16.39
C PHE A 188 13.55 2.19 17.07
N TYR A 189 12.22 2.00 17.06
CA TYR A 189 11.27 3.07 17.44
C TYR A 189 10.08 2.61 18.27
N MET A 190 10.20 1.59 19.14
CA MET A 190 9.11 1.23 20.06
C MET A 190 8.81 2.37 21.05
N GLN A 191 7.95 3.29 20.64
CA GLN A 191 7.15 4.13 21.51
C GLN A 191 5.65 3.99 21.14
N SER A 192 5.01 3.14 21.95
CA SER A 192 3.59 3.15 22.35
C SER A 192 2.43 2.99 21.35
N ASN A 193 2.59 3.09 20.02
CA ASN A 193 1.42 3.07 19.12
C ASN A 193 1.40 2.03 17.97
N LEU A 194 2.52 1.36 17.64
CA LEU A 194 2.52 0.34 16.58
C LEU A 194 1.87 -0.99 17.00
N VAL A 195 1.87 -1.31 18.30
CA VAL A 195 1.24 -2.53 18.85
C VAL A 195 -0.29 -2.45 18.81
N LYS A 196 -0.90 -1.25 18.74
CA LYS A 196 -2.36 -1.15 18.47
C LYS A 196 -2.73 -1.42 17.02
N CYS A 197 -1.76 -1.31 16.10
CA CYS A 197 -1.92 -1.76 14.72
C CYS A 197 -1.59 -3.25 14.57
N THR A 198 -1.57 -4.02 15.67
CA THR A 198 -1.34 -5.46 15.63
C THR A 198 -2.33 -6.12 14.69
N TRP A 199 -1.75 -7.02 13.91
CA TRP A 199 -2.40 -8.13 13.24
C TRP A 199 -3.58 -8.63 14.06
N ASN A 200 -4.77 -8.11 13.76
CA ASN A 200 -5.98 -8.69 14.28
C ASN A 200 -6.18 -9.95 13.42
N LEU A 201 -5.44 -11.02 13.75
CA LEU A 201 -5.49 -12.30 13.05
C LEU A 201 -6.93 -12.86 13.05
N ALA A 202 -7.74 -12.49 14.04
CA ALA A 202 -9.19 -12.72 14.04
C ALA A 202 -9.92 -11.97 12.91
N ARG A 203 -9.53 -10.73 12.59
CA ARG A 203 -10.08 -9.95 11.46
C ARG A 203 -9.56 -10.42 10.10
N ILE A 204 -8.30 -10.88 10.03
CA ILE A 204 -7.76 -11.51 8.81
C ILE A 204 -8.42 -12.87 8.56
N SER A 205 -8.64 -13.69 9.59
CA SER A 205 -9.37 -14.96 9.50
C SER A 205 -10.84 -14.75 9.09
N MET A 206 -11.52 -13.75 9.66
CA MET A 206 -12.88 -13.36 9.25
C MET A 206 -12.94 -12.81 7.81
N HIS A 207 -11.89 -12.14 7.34
CA HIS A 207 -11.84 -11.62 5.97
C HIS A 207 -11.46 -12.68 4.95
N LEU A 208 -10.59 -13.63 5.30
CA LEU A 208 -10.29 -14.79 4.46
C LEU A 208 -11.50 -15.74 4.34
N SER A 209 -12.33 -15.88 5.39
CA SER A 209 -13.58 -16.63 5.28
C SER A 209 -14.63 -15.93 4.40
N LYS A 210 -14.68 -14.59 4.42
CA LYS A 210 -15.51 -13.81 3.49
C LYS A 210 -15.00 -13.92 2.06
N VAL A 211 -13.68 -13.96 1.85
CA VAL A 211 -13.08 -14.21 0.52
C VAL A 211 -13.37 -15.62 0.00
N GLY A 212 -13.37 -16.63 0.88
CA GLY A 212 -13.83 -17.98 0.54
C GLY A 212 -15.29 -18.03 0.09
N ASN A 213 -16.17 -17.24 0.71
CA ASN A 213 -17.59 -17.13 0.33
C ASN A 213 -17.85 -16.24 -0.91
N TYR A 214 -16.83 -15.73 -1.58
CA TYR A 214 -16.98 -15.11 -2.91
C TYR A 214 -16.64 -16.10 -4.05
N ALA A 215 -16.24 -17.34 -3.72
CA ALA A 215 -15.86 -18.40 -4.66
C ALA A 215 -16.87 -19.57 -4.75
N GLU A 216 -17.99 -19.49 -4.03
CA GLU A 216 -19.19 -20.32 -4.19
C GLU A 216 -20.38 -19.45 -4.66
#